data_AF-A0A1V2YHV9-F1
#
_entry.id   AF-A0A1V2YHV9-F1
#
_cell.length_a   1.000
_cell.length_b   1.000
_cell.length_c   1.000
_cell.angle_alpha   90.00
_cell.angle_beta   90.00
_cell.angle_gamma   90.00
#
_symmetry.space_group_name_H-M   'P 1'
#
loop_
_entity.id
_entity.type
_entity.pdbx_description
1 polymer ?
#
loop_
_entity_poly.entity_id
_entity_poly.type
_entity_poly.pdbx_seq_one_letter_code
_entity_poly.pdbx_strand_id
1 'polypeptide(L)'
;MIRFCMFVSAFFLYYKLIFHDMSANADKVILVITLLAMMQVIKMRSNKTFKAYSKMDLIDSMDSSVFVSYVAELYKRFGYTVSIADGDNKKFCDLVVFKGSKKIYLKCFHQEAEIEEKQFENINSVLDTNKNARFITVTNSSYPDYIASIVDLNRVEVKDRKFIARCISQFTQRKSDLLIAKFAQK
;
A
#
# COMPACT_ATOMS: atom_id res chain seq x y z
N MET A 1 -2.59 20.30 -10.91
CA MET A 1 -1.37 20.92 -11.44
C MET A 1 -0.29 19.92 -11.87
N ILE A 2 0.25 19.06 -10.99
CA ILE A 2 1.34 18.12 -11.35
C ILE A 2 0.95 17.16 -12.49
N ARG A 3 -0.24 16.57 -12.44
CA ARG A 3 -0.75 15.68 -13.51
C ARG A 3 -0.83 16.36 -14.87
N PHE A 4 -1.15 17.66 -14.88
CA PHE A 4 -1.20 18.47 -16.09
C PHE A 4 0.21 18.76 -16.62
N CYS A 5 1.17 19.14 -15.77
CA CYS A 5 2.57 19.30 -16.19
C CYS A 5 3.18 17.99 -16.72
N MET A 6 2.83 16.84 -16.13
CA MET A 6 3.26 15.52 -16.63
C MET A 6 2.66 15.21 -17.99
N PHE A 7 1.38 15.51 -18.18
CA PHE A 7 0.72 15.33 -19.47
C PHE A 7 1.33 16.21 -20.55
N VAL A 8 1.57 17.49 -20.26
CA VAL A 8 2.19 18.44 -21.20
C VAL A 8 3.63 18.06 -21.54
N SER A 9 4.43 17.62 -20.56
CA SER A 9 5.80 17.16 -20.80
C SER A 9 5.85 15.84 -21.56
N ALA A 10 4.97 14.87 -21.24
CA ALA A 10 4.85 13.63 -22.01
C ALA A 10 4.39 13.89 -23.45
N PHE A 11 3.43 14.80 -23.65
CA PHE A 11 2.95 15.21 -24.96
C PHE A 11 4.05 15.92 -25.78
N PHE A 12 4.81 16.80 -25.13
CA PHE A 12 5.97 17.47 -25.75
C PHE A 12 7.06 16.47 -26.17
N LEU A 13 7.39 15.52 -25.29
CA LEU A 13 8.37 14.46 -25.60
C LEU A 13 7.88 13.54 -26.73
N TYR A 14 6.58 13.20 -26.74
CA TYR A 14 5.96 12.40 -27.79
C TYR A 14 5.94 13.13 -29.14
N TYR A 15 5.58 14.41 -29.15
CA TYR A 15 5.65 15.26 -30.34
C TYR A 15 7.08 15.30 -30.90
N LYS A 16 8.08 15.49 -30.02
CA LYS A 16 9.48 15.51 -30.43
C LYS A 16 9.97 14.16 -30.97
N LEU A 17 9.43 13.05 -30.47
CA LEU A 17 9.76 11.69 -30.92
C LEU A 17 9.21 11.37 -32.33
N ILE A 18 8.04 11.91 -32.69
CA ILE A 18 7.38 11.63 -33.98
C ILE A 18 7.87 12.56 -35.09
N PHE A 19 8.03 13.84 -34.79
CA PHE A 19 8.35 14.85 -35.82
C PHE A 19 9.85 15.04 -36.06
N HIS A 20 10.68 14.64 -35.10
CA HIS A 20 12.12 14.65 -35.27
C HIS A 20 12.56 13.21 -35.44
N ASP A 21 13.05 12.84 -36.64
CA ASP A 21 13.76 11.58 -36.85
C ASP A 21 14.96 11.56 -35.90
N MET A 22 14.77 10.96 -34.72
CA MET A 22 15.79 10.87 -33.68
C MET A 22 16.85 9.87 -34.12
N SER A 23 17.70 10.29 -35.04
CA SER A 23 18.84 9.52 -35.54
C SER A 23 19.94 9.35 -34.50
N ALA A 24 19.93 10.15 -33.43
CA ALA A 24 20.93 10.11 -32.36
C ALA A 24 20.42 9.36 -31.12
N ASN A 25 21.20 8.37 -30.67
CA ASN A 25 20.97 7.64 -29.41
C ASN A 25 20.92 8.57 -28.18
N ALA A 26 21.52 9.76 -28.26
CA ALA A 26 21.57 10.74 -27.18
C ALA A 26 20.18 11.27 -26.77
N ASP A 27 19.28 11.54 -27.72
CA ASP A 27 17.95 12.08 -27.41
C ASP A 27 17.06 11.06 -26.68
N LYS A 28 17.20 9.77 -27.04
CA LYS A 28 16.53 8.66 -26.35
C LYS A 28 17.00 8.53 -24.90
N VAL A 29 18.31 8.69 -24.67
CA VAL A 29 18.90 8.67 -23.31
C VAL A 29 18.36 9.83 -22.46
N ILE A 30 18.32 11.04 -23.02
CA ILE A 30 17.78 12.23 -22.32
C ILE A 30 16.31 12.03 -21.95
N LEU A 31 15.52 11.45 -22.85
CA LEU A 31 14.11 11.14 -22.60
C LEU A 31 13.94 10.15 -21.44
N VAL A 32 14.71 9.05 -21.43
CA VAL A 32 14.66 8.05 -20.35
C VAL A 32 15.08 8.67 -19.01
N ILE A 33 16.16 9.45 -18.96
CA ILE A 33 16.61 10.13 -17.73
C ILE A 33 15.52 11.08 -17.21
N THR A 34 14.87 11.83 -18.10
CA THR A 34 13.80 12.76 -17.73
C THR A 34 12.58 12.03 -17.15
N LEU A 35 12.17 10.91 -17.76
CA LEU A 35 11.09 10.07 -17.24
C LEU A 35 11.43 9.48 -15.87
N LEU A 36 12.65 8.95 -15.70
CA LEU A 36 13.10 8.41 -14.41
C LEU A 36 13.14 9.48 -13.33
N ALA A 37 13.66 10.68 -13.63
CA ALA A 37 13.68 11.81 -12.70
C ALA A 37 12.26 12.23 -12.30
N MET A 38 11.34 12.28 -13.27
CA MET A 38 9.94 12.60 -13.01
C MET A 38 9.27 11.56 -12.13
N MET A 39 9.43 10.26 -12.44
CA MET A 39 8.93 9.16 -11.62
C MET A 39 9.46 9.25 -10.18
N GLN A 40 10.75 9.59 -10.01
CA GLN A 40 11.36 9.77 -8.70
C GLN A 40 10.70 10.92 -7.92
N VAL A 41 10.41 12.05 -8.57
CA VAL A 41 9.73 13.20 -7.94
C VAL A 41 8.30 12.85 -7.54
N ILE A 42 7.54 12.15 -8.39
CA ILE A 42 6.17 11.70 -8.08
C ILE A 42 6.20 10.78 -6.85
N LYS A 43 7.09 9.77 -6.87
CA LYS A 43 7.27 8.83 -5.77
C LYS A 43 7.64 9.55 -4.48
N MET A 44 8.55 10.51 -4.55
CA MET A 44 8.96 11.28 -3.38
C MET A 44 7.81 12.13 -2.80
N ARG A 45 7.01 12.80 -3.65
CA ARG A 45 5.85 13.58 -3.19
C ARG A 45 4.79 12.68 -2.59
N SER A 46 4.45 11.58 -3.26
CA SER A 46 3.52 10.57 -2.75
C SER A 46 3.96 10.04 -1.38
N ASN A 47 5.25 9.73 -1.21
CA ASN A 47 5.81 9.31 0.08
C ASN A 47 5.70 10.39 1.16
N LYS A 48 5.93 11.67 0.83
CA LYS A 48 5.77 12.77 1.79
C LYS A 48 4.32 12.91 2.25
N THR A 49 3.37 12.87 1.32
CA THR A 49 1.94 12.96 1.64
C THR A 49 1.50 11.79 2.51
N PHE A 50 1.82 10.55 2.12
CA PHE A 50 1.48 9.37 2.92
C PHE A 50 2.09 9.43 4.33
N LYS A 51 3.34 9.89 4.44
CA LYS A 51 4.00 10.06 5.74
C LYS A 51 3.29 11.10 6.63
N ALA A 52 2.78 12.17 6.05
CA ALA A 52 2.04 13.20 6.81
C ALA A 52 0.76 12.63 7.45
N TYR A 53 0.07 11.72 6.75
CA TYR A 53 -1.12 11.02 7.24
C TYR A 53 -0.81 9.75 8.05
N SER A 54 0.46 9.34 8.12
CA SER A 54 0.91 8.16 8.85
C SER A 54 1.26 8.49 10.30
N LYS A 55 0.29 9.01 11.05
CA LYS A 55 0.39 9.17 12.52
C LYS A 55 -0.74 8.36 13.15
N MET A 56 -0.46 7.69 14.27
CA MET A 56 -1.46 6.82 14.92
C MET A 56 -2.73 7.60 15.30
N ASP A 57 -2.57 8.80 15.88
CA ASP A 57 -3.71 9.65 16.25
C ASP A 57 -4.61 9.99 15.06
N LEU A 58 -4.01 10.20 13.87
CA LEU A 58 -4.78 10.45 12.65
C LEU A 58 -5.50 9.17 12.18
N ILE A 59 -4.82 8.04 12.23
CA ILE A 59 -5.37 6.72 11.81
C ILE A 59 -6.56 6.33 12.68
N ASP A 60 -6.52 6.65 13.97
CA ASP A 60 -7.63 6.38 14.88
C ASP A 60 -8.84 7.26 14.57
N SER A 61 -8.61 8.53 14.21
CA SER A 61 -9.68 9.47 13.84
C SER A 61 -10.21 9.31 12.41
N MET A 62 -9.65 8.42 11.60
CA MET A 62 -10.08 8.23 10.21
C MET A 62 -11.42 7.48 10.15
N ASP A 63 -12.30 7.87 9.23
CA ASP A 63 -13.46 7.04 8.91
C ASP A 63 -13.03 5.66 8.38
N SER A 64 -13.85 4.63 8.58
CA SER A 64 -13.50 3.26 8.18
C SER A 64 -13.18 3.13 6.68
N SER A 65 -13.85 3.90 5.81
CA SER A 65 -13.58 3.93 4.36
C SER A 65 -12.22 4.57 4.05
N VAL A 66 -11.84 5.60 4.80
CA VAL A 66 -10.53 6.25 4.72
C VAL A 66 -9.45 5.32 5.26
N PHE A 67 -9.72 4.58 6.34
CA PHE A 67 -8.82 3.56 6.87
C PHE A 67 -8.55 2.44 5.85
N VAL A 68 -9.59 1.93 5.17
CA VAL A 68 -9.43 0.95 4.07
C VAL A 68 -8.53 1.53 2.97
N SER A 69 -8.76 2.78 2.58
CA SER A 69 -7.95 3.46 1.56
C SER A 69 -6.48 3.65 2.01
N TYR A 70 -6.26 3.96 3.28
CA TYR A 70 -4.95 4.06 3.89
C TYR A 70 -4.22 2.71 3.86
N VAL A 71 -4.89 1.63 4.28
CA VAL A 71 -4.32 0.28 4.26
C VAL A 71 -4.03 -0.17 2.82
N ALA A 72 -4.88 0.17 1.85
CA ALA A 72 -4.62 -0.11 0.45
C ALA A 72 -3.31 0.57 -0.02
N GLU A 73 -3.13 1.84 0.33
CA GLU A 73 -1.92 2.59 -0.01
C GLU A 73 -0.67 2.07 0.73
N LEU A 74 -0.83 1.63 1.99
CA LEU A 74 0.22 0.98 2.77
C LEU A 74 0.73 -0.29 2.07
N TYR A 75 -0.17 -1.17 1.64
CA TYR A 75 0.19 -2.42 0.96
C TYR A 75 0.80 -2.16 -0.43
N LYS A 76 0.30 -1.17 -1.19
CA LYS A 76 0.96 -0.74 -2.44
C LYS A 76 2.42 -0.36 -2.22
N ARG A 77 2.73 0.33 -1.12
CA ARG A 77 4.11 0.74 -0.76
C ARG A 77 4.99 -0.43 -0.36
N PHE A 78 4.41 -1.49 0.19
CA PHE A 78 5.11 -2.76 0.41
C PHE A 78 5.29 -3.61 -0.86
N GLY A 79 4.86 -3.10 -2.02
CA GLY A 79 5.05 -3.76 -3.32
C GLY A 79 3.94 -4.75 -3.67
N TYR A 80 2.78 -4.67 -3.01
CA TYR A 80 1.61 -5.45 -3.40
C TYR A 80 0.83 -4.73 -4.51
N THR A 81 0.24 -5.50 -5.41
CA THR A 81 -0.84 -4.99 -6.26
C THR A 81 -2.14 -5.04 -5.45
N VAL A 82 -2.87 -3.94 -5.34
CA VAL A 82 -4.04 -3.84 -4.49
C VAL A 82 -5.26 -3.41 -5.30
N SER A 83 -6.34 -4.16 -5.16
CA SER A 83 -7.66 -3.88 -5.74
C SER A 83 -8.70 -3.78 -4.62
N ILE A 84 -9.65 -2.85 -4.75
CA ILE A 84 -10.82 -2.79 -3.86
C ILE A 84 -11.70 -4.00 -4.15
N ALA A 85 -12.23 -4.64 -3.11
CA ALA A 85 -13.12 -5.79 -3.28
C ALA A 85 -14.42 -5.40 -3.99
N ASP A 86 -14.78 -6.17 -4.99
CA ASP A 86 -15.99 -6.03 -5.79
C ASP A 86 -16.80 -7.34 -5.83
N GLY A 87 -18.06 -7.24 -6.25
CA GLY A 87 -18.98 -8.37 -6.37
C GLY A 87 -19.07 -9.21 -5.08
N ASP A 88 -18.89 -10.52 -5.21
CA ASP A 88 -18.96 -11.47 -4.10
C ASP A 88 -17.83 -11.29 -3.07
N ASN A 89 -16.67 -10.75 -3.48
CA ASN A 89 -15.55 -10.57 -2.55
C ASN A 89 -15.87 -9.54 -1.47
N LYS A 90 -16.72 -8.55 -1.77
CA LYS A 90 -17.11 -7.47 -0.84
C LYS A 90 -17.84 -8.00 0.42
N LYS A 91 -18.41 -9.21 0.34
CA LYS A 91 -19.10 -9.85 1.47
C LYS A 91 -18.14 -10.22 2.61
N PHE A 92 -16.88 -10.51 2.31
CA PHE A 92 -15.93 -11.07 3.26
C PHE A 92 -14.56 -10.37 3.30
N CYS A 93 -14.27 -9.46 2.37
CA CYS A 93 -13.03 -8.67 2.40
C CYS A 93 -13.27 -7.25 1.88
N ASP A 94 -12.39 -6.33 2.24
CA ASP A 94 -12.44 -4.93 1.76
C ASP A 94 -11.47 -4.72 0.60
N LEU A 95 -10.36 -5.48 0.60
CA LEU A 95 -9.30 -5.39 -0.40
C LEU A 95 -8.88 -6.79 -0.85
N VAL A 96 -8.45 -6.88 -2.10
CA VAL A 96 -7.75 -8.05 -2.64
C VAL A 96 -6.34 -7.62 -3.00
N VAL A 97 -5.34 -8.28 -2.40
CA VAL A 97 -3.94 -7.96 -2.60
C VAL A 97 -3.19 -9.11 -3.26
N PHE A 98 -2.25 -8.78 -4.15
CA PHE A 98 -1.41 -9.74 -4.84
C PHE A 98 0.06 -9.47 -4.56
N LYS A 99 0.81 -10.53 -4.28
CA LYS A 99 2.27 -10.52 -4.21
C LYS A 99 2.82 -11.60 -5.14
N GLY A 100 3.29 -11.18 -6.31
CA GLY A 100 3.54 -12.10 -7.41
C GLY A 100 2.24 -12.78 -7.84
N SER A 101 2.24 -14.11 -7.92
CA SER A 101 1.07 -14.92 -8.28
C SER A 101 0.12 -15.24 -7.10
N LYS A 102 0.47 -14.83 -5.87
CA LYS A 102 -0.31 -15.17 -4.68
C LYS A 102 -1.40 -14.13 -4.44
N LYS A 103 -2.66 -14.56 -4.52
CA LYS A 103 -3.85 -13.79 -4.14
C LYS A 103 -4.07 -13.90 -2.63
N ILE A 104 -4.30 -12.77 -1.97
CA ILE A 104 -4.57 -12.68 -0.54
C ILE A 104 -5.76 -11.74 -0.34
N TYR A 105 -6.72 -12.16 0.47
CA TYR A 105 -7.88 -11.36 0.83
C TYR A 105 -7.56 -10.54 2.06
N LEU A 106 -7.90 -9.26 2.07
CA LEU A 106 -7.57 -8.36 3.16
C LEU A 106 -8.84 -7.71 3.72
N LYS A 107 -9.04 -7.89 5.03
CA LYS A 107 -10.14 -7.31 5.78
C LYS A 107 -9.61 -6.26 6.75
N CYS A 108 -10.23 -5.08 6.74
CA CYS A 108 -9.88 -3.95 7.58
C CYS A 108 -10.95 -3.81 8.68
N PHE A 109 -10.51 -3.77 9.92
CA PHE A 109 -11.36 -3.48 11.07
C PHE A 109 -10.94 -2.16 11.69
N HIS A 110 -11.76 -1.14 11.52
CA HIS A 110 -11.56 0.17 12.15
C HIS A 110 -12.58 0.34 13.27
N GLN A 111 -12.09 0.30 14.51
CA GLN A 111 -12.92 0.42 15.72
C GLN A 111 -12.05 0.78 16.93
N GLU A 112 -12.66 1.37 17.96
CA GLU A 112 -11.98 1.70 19.22
C GLU A 112 -11.87 0.48 20.13
N ALA A 113 -12.88 -0.39 20.13
CA ALA A 113 -12.93 -1.60 20.94
C ALA A 113 -12.07 -2.73 20.37
N GLU A 114 -11.83 -3.76 21.18
CA GLU A 114 -11.18 -4.99 20.73
C GLU A 114 -12.03 -5.75 19.70
N ILE A 115 -11.35 -6.49 18.83
CA ILE A 115 -12.00 -7.28 17.78
C ILE A 115 -12.78 -8.44 18.40
N GLU A 116 -14.02 -8.62 17.96
CA GLU A 116 -14.92 -9.69 18.42
C GLU A 116 -14.82 -10.95 17.56
N GLU A 117 -15.06 -12.11 18.16
CA GLU A 117 -15.08 -13.41 17.48
C GLU A 117 -16.00 -13.44 16.25
N LYS A 118 -17.20 -12.86 16.37
CA LYS A 118 -18.22 -12.84 15.30
C LYS A 118 -17.71 -12.20 14.00
N GLN A 119 -16.73 -11.29 14.09
CA GLN A 119 -16.16 -10.63 12.93
C GLN A 119 -15.31 -11.59 12.06
N PHE A 120 -14.96 -12.76 12.58
CA PHE A 120 -14.22 -13.80 11.87
C PHE A 120 -15.09 -14.89 11.26
N GLU A 121 -16.39 -14.97 11.56
CA GLU A 121 -17.29 -16.03 11.03
C GLU A 121 -17.28 -16.08 9.49
N ASN A 122 -17.38 -14.92 8.83
CA ASN A 122 -17.33 -14.82 7.37
C ASN A 122 -15.97 -15.22 6.80
N ILE A 123 -14.88 -14.94 7.51
CA ILE A 123 -13.53 -15.32 7.09
C ILE A 123 -13.37 -16.84 7.19
N ASN A 124 -13.81 -17.41 8.30
CA ASN A 124 -13.74 -18.85 8.57
C ASN A 124 -14.60 -19.64 7.56
N SER A 125 -15.81 -19.18 7.25
CA SER A 125 -16.67 -19.78 6.22
C SER A 125 -15.98 -19.85 4.84
N VAL A 126 -15.24 -18.80 4.46
CA VAL A 126 -14.49 -18.80 3.19
C VAL A 126 -13.29 -19.73 3.26
N LEU A 127 -12.59 -19.79 4.38
CA LEU A 127 -11.46 -20.70 4.59
C LEU A 127 -11.87 -22.17 4.57
N ASP A 128 -13.07 -22.49 5.05
CA ASP A 128 -13.63 -23.84 5.03
C ASP A 128 -14.00 -24.26 3.61
N THR A 129 -14.55 -23.33 2.82
CA THR A 129 -14.96 -23.59 1.43
C THR A 129 -13.78 -23.57 0.46
N ASN A 130 -12.75 -22.74 0.72
CA ASN A 130 -11.59 -22.57 -0.15
C ASN A 130 -10.28 -22.75 0.63
N LYS A 131 -9.72 -23.97 0.54
CA LYS A 131 -8.48 -24.36 1.23
C LYS A 131 -7.25 -23.53 0.81
N ASN A 132 -7.26 -22.93 -0.38
CA ASN A 132 -6.15 -22.11 -0.88
C ASN A 132 -6.29 -20.62 -0.53
N ALA A 133 -7.42 -20.22 0.06
CA ALA A 133 -7.63 -18.84 0.47
C ALA A 133 -6.65 -18.46 1.60
N ARG A 134 -6.07 -17.27 1.46
CA ARG A 134 -5.23 -16.64 2.48
C ARG A 134 -5.82 -15.30 2.84
N PHE A 135 -5.84 -14.99 4.12
CA PHE A 135 -6.38 -13.75 4.64
C PHE A 135 -5.32 -12.96 5.38
N ILE A 136 -5.44 -11.65 5.29
CA ILE A 136 -4.77 -10.70 6.16
C ILE A 136 -5.87 -9.87 6.82
N THR A 137 -5.88 -9.81 8.14
CA THR A 137 -6.75 -8.89 8.88
C THR A 137 -5.90 -7.74 9.41
N VAL A 138 -6.39 -6.50 9.24
CA VAL A 138 -5.69 -5.29 9.68
C VAL A 138 -6.62 -4.47 10.56
N THR A 139 -6.16 -4.06 11.74
CA THR A 139 -6.92 -3.19 12.64
C THR A 139 -6.08 -2.07 13.24
N ASN A 140 -6.73 -0.96 13.57
CA ASN A 140 -6.17 0.14 14.36
C ASN A 140 -6.19 -0.14 15.89
N SER A 141 -6.85 -1.22 16.32
CA SER A 141 -6.98 -1.64 17.72
C SER A 141 -6.07 -2.85 18.06
N SER A 142 -6.37 -3.55 19.15
CA SER A 142 -5.78 -4.83 19.54
C SER A 142 -6.64 -6.01 19.11
N TYR A 143 -5.97 -7.14 18.88
CA TYR A 143 -6.64 -8.45 18.87
C TYR A 143 -6.51 -9.06 20.25
N PRO A 144 -7.60 -9.60 20.82
CA PRO A 144 -7.51 -10.35 22.05
C PRO A 144 -6.76 -11.68 21.84
N ASP A 145 -6.17 -12.21 22.91
CA ASP A 145 -5.30 -13.40 22.82
C ASP A 145 -6.04 -14.63 22.29
N TYR A 146 -7.34 -14.74 22.55
CA TYR A 146 -8.16 -15.86 22.08
C TYR A 146 -8.31 -15.89 20.56
N ILE A 147 -8.04 -14.80 19.83
CA ILE A 147 -8.10 -14.79 18.36
C ILE A 147 -7.18 -15.86 17.77
N ALA A 148 -6.01 -16.07 18.37
CA ALA A 148 -5.08 -17.11 17.94
C ALA A 148 -5.65 -18.54 18.02
N SER A 149 -6.70 -18.76 18.82
CA SER A 149 -7.37 -20.07 18.96
C SER A 149 -8.51 -20.28 17.96
N ILE A 150 -9.09 -19.21 17.41
CA ILE A 150 -10.23 -19.27 16.49
C ILE A 150 -9.86 -19.10 15.01
N VAL A 151 -8.68 -18.54 14.71
CA VAL A 151 -8.19 -18.44 13.33
C VAL A 151 -7.02 -19.37 13.06
N ASP A 152 -7.03 -19.99 11.88
CA ASP A 152 -5.89 -20.77 11.40
C ASP A 152 -4.73 -19.83 11.02
N LEU A 153 -3.76 -19.68 11.92
CA LEU A 153 -2.59 -18.82 11.75
C LEU A 153 -1.70 -19.18 10.55
N ASN A 154 -1.87 -20.37 9.95
CA ASN A 154 -1.18 -20.73 8.70
C ASN A 154 -1.79 -20.05 7.47
N ARG A 155 -3.07 -19.67 7.55
CA ARG A 155 -3.87 -19.09 6.46
C ARG A 155 -4.31 -17.66 6.73
N VAL A 156 -4.39 -17.25 7.99
CA VAL A 156 -4.80 -15.91 8.43
C VAL A 156 -3.64 -15.22 9.12
N GLU A 157 -3.21 -14.09 8.56
CA GLU A 157 -2.21 -13.23 9.17
C GLU A 157 -2.89 -12.02 9.83
N VAL A 158 -2.66 -11.86 11.13
CA VAL A 158 -3.35 -10.86 11.95
C VAL A 158 -2.43 -9.67 12.21
N LYS A 159 -2.86 -8.46 11.83
CA LYS A 159 -2.07 -7.22 11.88
C LYS A 159 -2.74 -6.17 12.75
N ASP A 160 -2.19 -5.99 13.94
CA ASP A 160 -2.68 -5.08 14.96
C ASP A 160 -2.18 -3.63 14.80
N ARG A 161 -2.60 -2.77 15.72
CA ARG A 161 -2.07 -1.42 15.91
C ARG A 161 -0.54 -1.37 15.94
N LYS A 162 0.11 -2.31 16.64
CA LYS A 162 1.57 -2.36 16.75
C LYS A 162 2.21 -2.62 15.39
N PHE A 163 1.63 -3.47 14.55
CA PHE A 163 2.08 -3.65 13.18
C PHE A 163 2.01 -2.34 12.38
N ILE A 164 0.90 -1.61 12.46
CA ILE A 164 0.77 -0.32 11.76
C ILE A 164 1.84 0.66 12.25
N ALA A 165 2.02 0.80 13.57
CA ALA A 165 3.05 1.65 14.15
C ALA A 165 4.48 1.28 13.69
N ARG A 166 4.80 -0.02 13.62
CA ARG A 166 6.08 -0.51 13.07
C ARG A 166 6.23 -0.18 11.59
N CYS A 167 5.16 -0.26 10.80
CA CYS A 167 5.21 0.12 9.39
C CYS A 167 5.55 1.61 9.24
N ILE A 168 4.89 2.46 10.03
CA ILE A 168 5.12 3.91 10.04
C ILE A 168 6.58 4.25 10.41
N SER A 169 7.14 3.56 11.42
CA SER A 169 8.52 3.79 11.84
C SER A 169 9.53 3.39 10.76
N GLN A 170 9.32 2.27 10.07
CA GLN A 170 10.17 1.84 8.95
C GLN A 170 10.19 2.85 7.78
N PHE A 171 9.04 3.43 7.43
CA PHE A 171 8.98 4.48 6.41
C PHE A 171 9.64 5.79 6.86
N THR A 172 9.76 5.99 8.17
CA THR A 172 10.42 7.15 8.76
C THR A 172 11.94 6.99 8.78
N GLN A 173 12.45 5.82 9.17
CA GLN A 173 13.89 5.52 9.32
C GLN A 173 14.65 5.38 7.99
N ARG A 174 14.04 4.84 6.93
CA ARG A 174 14.71 4.77 5.61
C ARG A 174 15.22 6.14 5.11
N LYS A 175 14.67 7.25 5.61
CA LYS A 175 15.12 8.60 5.28
C LYS A 175 16.33 9.06 6.12
N SER A 176 16.44 8.64 7.39
CA SER A 176 17.60 8.99 8.23
C SER A 176 18.84 8.28 7.74
N ASP A 177 18.74 7.02 7.35
CA ASP A 177 19.91 6.23 6.90
C ASP A 177 20.45 6.74 5.56
N LEU A 178 19.56 7.17 4.66
CA LEU A 178 19.92 7.85 3.41
C LEU A 178 20.55 9.23 3.63
N LEU A 179 20.23 9.92 4.73
CA LEU A 179 20.87 11.19 5.10
C LEU A 179 22.25 10.93 5.72
N ILE A 180 22.35 9.99 6.65
CA ILE A 180 23.62 9.60 7.29
C ILE A 180 24.62 9.11 6.23
N ALA A 181 24.19 8.28 5.28
CA ALA A 181 25.05 7.84 4.17
C ALA A 181 25.55 9.00 3.28
N LYS A 182 24.77 10.07 3.11
CA LYS A 182 25.20 11.28 2.38
C LYS A 182 26.18 12.15 3.17
N PHE A 183 26.09 12.15 4.50
CA PHE A 183 27.02 12.90 5.35
C PHE A 183 28.30 12.13 5.66
N ALA A 184 28.28 10.79 5.60
CA ALA A 184 29.46 9.94 5.76
C ALA A 184 30.34 9.83 4.50
N GLN A 185 29.88 10.34 3.35
CA GLN A 185 30.63 10.40 2.08
C GLN A 185 31.25 11.78 1.82
N LYS A 186 31.29 12.66 2.82
CA LYS A 186 31.88 14.00 2.73
C LYS A 186 33.03 14.11 3.71
#